data_AF-A0A7V9L4R3-F1
#
_entry.id   AF-A0A7V9L4R3-F1
#
_cell.length_a   1.000
_cell.length_b   1.000
_cell.length_c   1.000
_cell.angle_alpha   90.00
_cell.angle_beta   90.00
_cell.angle_gamma   90.00
#
_symmetry.space_group_name_H-M   'P 1'
#
loop_
_entity.id
_entity.type
_entity.pdbx_description
1 polymer ?
#
loop_
_entity_poly.entity_id
_entity_poly.type
_entity_poly.pdbx_seq_one_letter_code
_entity_poly.pdbx_strand_id
1 'polypeptide(L)'
;MVDDLESVIEKALGGDGASRAKVRGFEPADVVPKLVAQFTSPKTKIRTNAIGMATGIASFAKLVPLDQLLGALADPDAEVRLATAVGLKRAFPTEPHFKPQAEQIRPALAPCLKDSDPRVREQAGHAWRALGLG
;
A
#
# COMPACT_ATOMS: atom_id res chain seq x y z
N MET A 1 18.73 3.02 -19.97
CA MET A 1 19.14 3.62 -18.69
C MET A 1 17.87 4.15 -18.07
N VAL A 2 17.13 3.27 -17.39
CA VAL A 2 15.84 3.60 -16.80
C VAL A 2 16.14 4.34 -15.51
N ASP A 3 15.89 5.65 -15.50
CA ASP A 3 15.88 6.40 -14.26
C ASP A 3 14.90 5.71 -13.31
N ASP A 4 15.45 5.21 -12.21
CA ASP A 4 14.75 4.38 -11.25
C ASP A 4 13.53 5.15 -10.74
N LEU A 5 12.33 4.60 -10.95
CA LEU A 5 11.08 5.25 -10.56
C LEU A 5 11.08 5.53 -9.04
N GLU A 6 11.76 4.68 -8.26
CA GLU A 6 12.07 4.90 -6.85
C GLU A 6 12.91 6.17 -6.63
N SER A 7 13.96 6.40 -7.41
CA SER A 7 14.79 7.63 -7.32
C SER A 7 14.02 8.90 -7.72
N VAL A 8 13.09 8.79 -8.67
CA VAL A 8 12.24 9.91 -9.10
C VAL A 8 11.25 10.27 -8.01
N ILE A 9 10.70 9.28 -7.30
CA ILE A 9 9.72 9.51 -6.25
C ILE A 9 10.40 9.87 -4.92
N GLU A 10 11.56 9.30 -4.58
CA GLU A 10 12.39 9.74 -3.45
C GLU A 10 12.90 11.18 -3.63
N LYS A 11 13.35 11.57 -4.82
CA LYS A 11 13.72 12.98 -5.10
C LYS A 11 12.52 13.93 -5.08
N ALA A 12 11.33 13.45 -5.44
CA ALA A 12 10.10 14.25 -5.39
C ALA A 12 9.58 14.44 -3.96
N LEU A 13 9.79 13.46 -3.07
CA LEU A 13 9.25 13.43 -1.71
C LEU A 13 10.29 13.75 -0.61
N GLY A 14 11.59 13.76 -0.93
CA GLY A 14 12.72 13.93 0.00
C GLY A 14 13.03 15.37 0.45
N GLY A 15 12.03 16.23 0.49
CA GLY A 15 12.15 17.60 1.01
C GLY A 15 10.86 18.32 0.71
N ASP A 16 10.13 18.69 1.78
CA ASP A 16 8.80 19.32 1.78
C ASP A 16 8.03 19.08 0.46
N GLY A 17 7.42 17.89 0.34
CA GLY A 17 6.82 17.39 -0.92
C GLY A 17 5.79 18.34 -1.55
N ALA A 18 5.23 19.28 -0.78
CA ALA A 18 4.36 20.35 -1.26
C ALA A 18 5.08 21.37 -2.17
N SER A 19 6.38 21.58 -1.94
CA SER A 19 7.19 22.56 -2.68
C SER A 19 7.66 22.03 -4.05
N ARG A 20 7.71 20.70 -4.24
CA ARG A 20 8.27 20.05 -5.44
C ARG A 20 7.22 19.47 -6.40
N ALA A 21 6.04 19.11 -5.91
CA ALA A 21 4.90 18.72 -6.75
C ALA A 21 4.51 19.83 -7.75
N LYS A 22 4.67 21.09 -7.32
CA LYS A 22 4.45 22.30 -8.11
C LYS A 22 5.38 22.45 -9.32
N VAL A 23 6.54 21.78 -9.33
CA VAL A 23 7.55 21.88 -10.40
C VAL A 23 7.23 20.94 -11.58
N ARG A 24 6.35 19.94 -11.40
CA ARG A 24 5.98 18.95 -12.43
C ARG A 24 4.48 18.74 -12.63
N GLY A 25 3.61 19.49 -11.93
CA GLY A 25 2.16 19.42 -12.10
C GLY A 25 1.50 18.16 -11.55
N PHE A 26 2.15 17.48 -10.59
CA PHE A 26 1.64 16.29 -9.93
C PHE A 26 1.54 16.55 -8.43
N GLU A 27 0.43 17.16 -8.00
CA GLU A 27 0.10 17.28 -6.58
C GLU A 27 -0.45 15.94 -6.06
N PRO A 28 0.02 15.42 -4.91
CA PRO A 28 -0.55 14.20 -4.33
C PRO A 28 -2.07 14.27 -4.15
N ALA A 29 -2.61 15.46 -3.88
CA ALA A 29 -4.04 15.71 -3.81
C ALA A 29 -4.81 15.38 -5.10
N ASP A 30 -4.15 15.45 -6.27
CA ASP A 30 -4.73 15.11 -7.57
C ASP A 30 -4.52 13.63 -7.93
N VAL A 31 -3.46 13.00 -7.43
CA VAL A 31 -3.06 11.64 -7.79
C VAL A 31 -3.74 10.60 -6.92
N VAL A 32 -3.79 10.83 -5.60
CA VAL A 32 -4.31 9.85 -4.64
C VAL A 32 -5.77 9.48 -4.95
N PRO A 33 -6.71 10.42 -5.18
CA PRO A 33 -8.10 10.05 -5.46
C PRO A 33 -8.25 9.23 -6.75
N LYS A 34 -7.49 9.58 -7.80
CA LYS A 34 -7.52 8.85 -9.08
C LYS A 34 -6.97 7.44 -8.94
N LEU A 35 -5.92 7.27 -8.13
CA LEU A 35 -5.33 5.97 -7.84
C LEU A 35 -6.27 5.10 -6.99
N VAL A 36 -6.84 5.66 -5.92
CA VAL A 36 -7.81 4.96 -5.06
C VAL A 36 -9.02 4.51 -5.87
N ALA A 37 -9.51 5.33 -6.82
CA ALA A 37 -10.60 4.93 -7.71
C ALA A 37 -10.29 3.68 -8.55
N GLN A 38 -9.00 3.36 -8.79
CA GLN A 38 -8.61 2.15 -9.51
C GLN A 38 -8.69 0.87 -8.66
N PHE A 39 -8.83 0.98 -7.33
CA PHE A 39 -8.92 -0.18 -6.43
C PHE A 39 -10.21 -0.98 -6.64
N THR A 40 -11.23 -0.38 -7.26
CA THR A 40 -12.51 -1.04 -7.57
C THR A 40 -12.70 -1.32 -9.05
N SER A 41 -11.63 -1.20 -9.86
CA SER A 41 -11.69 -1.47 -11.30
C SER A 41 -12.16 -2.90 -11.59
N PRO A 42 -13.00 -3.13 -12.62
CA PRO A 42 -13.43 -4.47 -12.99
C PRO A 42 -12.26 -5.34 -13.47
N LYS A 43 -11.13 -4.75 -13.86
CA LYS A 43 -9.95 -5.48 -14.34
C LYS A 43 -8.98 -5.72 -13.18
N THR A 44 -8.76 -6.99 -12.82
CA THR A 44 -7.80 -7.39 -11.77
C THR A 44 -6.45 -6.71 -11.95
N LYS A 45 -5.87 -6.74 -13.16
CA LYS A 45 -4.56 -6.13 -13.43
C LYS A 45 -4.50 -4.64 -13.05
N ILE A 46 -5.59 -3.90 -13.24
CA ILE A 46 -5.66 -2.49 -12.86
C ILE A 46 -5.67 -2.35 -11.33
N ARG A 47 -6.48 -3.17 -10.63
CA ARG A 47 -6.51 -3.19 -9.16
C ARG A 47 -5.14 -3.52 -8.57
N THR A 48 -4.51 -4.61 -9.02
CA THR A 48 -3.19 -5.03 -8.54
C THR A 48 -2.12 -3.98 -8.79
N ASN A 49 -2.08 -3.38 -9.99
CA ASN A 49 -1.14 -2.30 -10.30
C ASN A 49 -1.37 -1.07 -9.42
N ALA A 50 -2.62 -0.72 -9.16
CA ALA A 50 -2.96 0.42 -8.32
C ALA A 50 -2.49 0.21 -6.87
N ILE A 51 -2.70 -0.98 -6.31
CA ILE A 51 -2.17 -1.36 -4.99
C ILE A 51 -0.64 -1.34 -4.98
N GLY A 52 -0.01 -1.88 -6.02
CA GLY A 52 1.45 -1.85 -6.17
C GLY A 52 2.00 -0.43 -6.21
N MET A 53 1.36 0.50 -6.94
CA MET A 53 1.75 1.91 -6.95
C MET A 53 1.50 2.58 -5.59
N ALA A 54 0.37 2.30 -4.96
CA ALA A 54 0.01 2.87 -3.66
C ALA A 54 0.98 2.48 -2.55
N THR A 55 1.52 1.26 -2.61
CA THR A 55 2.34 0.68 -1.54
C THR A 55 3.81 0.50 -1.91
N GLY A 56 4.18 0.80 -3.16
CA GLY A 56 5.55 0.64 -3.66
C GLY A 56 6.54 1.54 -2.94
N ILE A 57 6.09 2.71 -2.48
CA ILE A 57 6.89 3.68 -1.74
C ILE A 57 6.17 4.07 -0.44
N ALA A 58 6.85 3.85 0.69
CA ALA A 58 6.25 4.00 2.02
C ALA A 58 5.74 5.42 2.31
N SER A 59 6.43 6.47 1.83
CA SER A 59 5.97 7.86 2.00
C SER A 59 4.70 8.16 1.20
N PHE A 60 4.53 7.53 0.03
CA PHE A 60 3.33 7.67 -0.79
C PHE A 60 2.15 6.86 -0.21
N ALA A 61 2.41 5.67 0.33
CA ALA A 61 1.39 4.85 0.99
C ALA A 61 0.68 5.56 2.14
N LYS A 62 1.40 6.43 2.87
CA LYS A 62 0.84 7.27 3.95
C LYS A 62 -0.16 8.33 3.45
N LEU A 63 -0.14 8.64 2.16
CA LEU A 63 -1.08 9.59 1.54
C LEU A 63 -2.38 8.90 1.11
N VAL A 64 -2.36 7.57 0.97
CA VAL A 64 -3.53 6.78 0.62
C VAL A 64 -4.35 6.51 1.90
N PRO A 65 -5.68 6.72 1.88
CA PRO A 65 -6.53 6.39 3.01
C PRO A 65 -6.37 4.92 3.40
N LEU A 66 -6.04 4.66 4.67
CA LEU A 66 -5.76 3.30 5.15
C LEU A 66 -6.95 2.36 4.91
N ASP A 67 -8.18 2.80 5.16
CA ASP A 67 -9.39 2.00 4.94
C ASP A 67 -9.54 1.50 3.50
N GLN A 68 -9.07 2.27 2.51
CA GLN A 68 -9.11 1.87 1.10
C GLN A 68 -8.09 0.76 0.82
N LEU A 69 -6.90 0.84 1.43
CA LEU A 69 -5.91 -0.24 1.37
C LEU A 69 -6.42 -1.48 2.10
N LEU A 70 -7.02 -1.33 3.28
CA LEU A 70 -7.56 -2.46 4.04
C LEU A 70 -8.71 -3.15 3.31
N GLY A 71 -9.56 -2.39 2.60
CA GLY A 71 -10.61 -2.97 1.76
C GLY A 71 -10.09 -3.93 0.68
N ALA A 72 -8.90 -3.67 0.14
CA ALA A 72 -8.28 -4.53 -0.88
C ALA A 72 -7.80 -5.89 -0.34
N LEU A 73 -7.67 -6.07 0.98
CA LEU A 73 -7.44 -7.38 1.59
C LEU A 73 -8.64 -8.32 1.45
N ALA A 74 -9.84 -7.79 1.17
CA ALA A 74 -11.05 -8.57 0.93
C ALA A 74 -11.39 -8.72 -0.56
N ASP A 75 -10.48 -8.34 -1.48
CA ASP A 75 -10.72 -8.45 -2.92
C ASP A 75 -10.99 -9.92 -3.32
N PRO A 76 -11.94 -10.19 -4.24
CA PRO A 76 -12.20 -11.55 -4.71
C PRO A 76 -10.97 -12.20 -5.36
N ASP A 77 -10.07 -11.41 -5.93
CA ASP A 77 -8.88 -11.88 -6.62
C ASP A 77 -7.68 -12.02 -5.66
N ALA A 78 -7.07 -13.21 -5.63
CA ALA A 78 -5.97 -13.51 -4.74
C ALA A 78 -4.72 -12.67 -5.01
N GLU A 79 -4.47 -12.23 -6.26
CA GLU A 79 -3.32 -11.38 -6.59
C GLU A 79 -3.46 -9.99 -5.97
N VAL A 80 -4.69 -9.46 -5.89
CA VAL A 80 -4.95 -8.17 -5.25
C VAL A 80 -4.77 -8.28 -3.74
N ARG A 81 -5.30 -9.34 -3.12
CA ARG A 81 -5.10 -9.60 -1.68
C ARG A 81 -3.61 -9.78 -1.35
N LEU A 82 -2.88 -10.54 -2.17
CA LEU A 82 -1.44 -10.74 -2.05
C LEU A 82 -0.67 -9.42 -2.15
N ALA A 83 -0.92 -8.64 -3.20
CA ALA A 83 -0.27 -7.34 -3.40
C ALA A 83 -0.51 -6.40 -2.21
N THR A 84 -1.72 -6.44 -1.64
CA THR A 84 -2.08 -5.63 -0.48
C THR A 84 -1.32 -6.06 0.77
N ALA A 85 -1.24 -7.36 1.07
CA ALA A 85 -0.47 -7.87 2.20
C ALA A 85 1.03 -7.54 2.08
N VAL A 86 1.60 -7.70 0.89
CA VAL A 86 3.00 -7.30 0.59
C VAL A 86 3.18 -5.80 0.79
N GLY A 87 2.23 -5.01 0.30
CA GLY A 87 2.25 -3.56 0.39
C GLY A 87 2.21 -3.05 1.82
N LEU A 88 1.32 -3.58 2.65
CA LEU A 88 1.21 -3.20 4.07
C LEU A 88 2.52 -3.46 4.84
N LYS A 89 3.15 -4.62 4.61
CA LYS A 89 4.46 -4.96 5.19
C LYS A 89 5.54 -3.93 4.84
N ARG A 90 5.55 -3.42 3.60
CA ARG A 90 6.56 -2.46 3.12
C ARG A 90 6.26 -1.03 3.59
N ALA A 91 4.98 -0.65 3.58
CA ALA A 91 4.55 0.70 3.88
C ALA A 91 4.53 1.03 5.38
N PHE A 92 4.28 0.03 6.22
CA PHE A 92 4.11 0.18 7.67
C PHE A 92 5.02 -0.79 8.44
N PRO A 93 6.36 -0.65 8.35
CA PRO A 93 7.27 -1.50 9.10
C PRO A 93 7.19 -1.24 10.62
N THR A 94 7.65 -2.22 11.41
CA THR A 94 7.77 -2.18 12.88
C THR A 94 8.63 -1.00 13.34
N GLU A 95 8.01 0.17 13.48
CA GLU A 95 8.54 1.29 14.24
C GLU A 95 7.53 1.65 15.34
N PRO A 96 7.96 2.08 16.54
CA PRO A 96 7.08 2.42 17.65
C PRO A 96 5.95 3.40 17.28
N HIS A 97 6.16 4.19 16.22
CA HIS A 97 5.26 5.22 15.73
C HIS A 97 4.07 4.68 14.91
N PHE A 98 4.11 3.43 14.44
CA PHE A 98 3.03 2.81 13.63
C PHE A 98 2.04 1.97 14.44
N LYS A 99 2.18 1.97 15.78
CA LYS A 99 1.31 1.20 16.68
C LYS A 99 -0.19 1.49 16.50
N PRO A 100 -0.65 2.75 16.30
CA PRO A 100 -2.07 3.02 16.04
C PRO A 100 -2.58 2.42 14.72
N GLN A 101 -1.78 2.46 13.66
CA GLN A 101 -2.13 1.88 12.36
C GLN A 101 -2.13 0.36 12.43
N ALA A 102 -1.20 -0.24 13.17
CA ALA A 102 -1.14 -1.70 13.36
C ALA A 102 -2.44 -2.24 13.99
N GLU A 103 -3.00 -1.55 15.00
CA GLU A 103 -4.30 -1.93 15.59
C GLU A 103 -5.46 -1.83 14.59
N GLN A 104 -5.43 -0.85 13.68
CA GLN A 104 -6.44 -0.73 12.60
C GLN A 104 -6.27 -1.80 11.51
N ILE A 105 -5.03 -2.17 11.19
CA ILE A 105 -4.72 -3.20 10.19
C ILE A 105 -5.07 -4.60 10.71
N ARG A 106 -4.89 -4.86 12.00
CA ARG A 106 -5.09 -6.17 12.65
C ARG A 106 -6.40 -6.87 12.25
N PRO A 107 -7.61 -6.28 12.40
CA PRO A 107 -8.86 -6.97 12.07
C PRO A 107 -8.98 -7.29 10.58
N ALA A 108 -8.45 -6.44 9.70
CA ALA A 108 -8.50 -6.65 8.25
C ALA A 108 -7.48 -7.70 7.77
N LEU A 109 -6.32 -7.79 8.42
CA LEU A 109 -5.26 -8.74 8.07
C LEU A 109 -5.51 -10.15 8.65
N ALA A 110 -6.24 -10.27 9.76
CA ALA A 110 -6.48 -11.55 10.43
C ALA A 110 -7.14 -12.63 9.54
N PRO A 111 -8.16 -12.32 8.71
CA PRO A 111 -8.73 -13.30 7.78
C PRO A 111 -7.71 -13.81 6.75
N CYS A 112 -6.78 -12.97 6.30
CA CYS A 112 -5.77 -13.34 5.31
C CYS A 112 -4.78 -14.39 5.83
N LEU A 113 -4.60 -14.54 7.14
CA LEU A 113 -3.81 -15.63 7.72
C LEU A 113 -4.43 -17.02 7.45
N LYS A 114 -5.72 -17.06 7.13
CA LYS A 114 -6.48 -18.27 6.79
C LYS A 114 -6.98 -18.27 5.34
N ASP A 115 -6.40 -17.42 4.50
CA ASP A 115 -6.77 -17.30 3.08
C ASP A 115 -6.67 -18.64 2.33
N SER A 116 -7.48 -18.83 1.29
CA SER A 116 -7.41 -20.02 0.45
C SER A 116 -6.10 -20.09 -0.35
N ASP A 117 -5.57 -18.95 -0.78
CA ASP A 117 -4.30 -18.88 -1.50
C ASP A 117 -3.11 -18.95 -0.50
N PRO A 118 -2.20 -19.94 -0.64
CA PRO A 118 -1.07 -20.10 0.26
C PRO A 118 -0.11 -18.90 0.29
N ARG A 119 0.04 -18.19 -0.83
CA ARG A 119 0.91 -17.01 -0.94
C ARG A 119 0.35 -15.85 -0.14
N VAL A 120 -0.98 -15.69 -0.15
CA VAL A 120 -1.66 -14.68 0.66
C VAL A 120 -1.47 -14.98 2.14
N ARG A 121 -1.64 -16.26 2.56
CA ARG A 121 -1.39 -16.66 3.96
C ARG A 121 0.03 -16.35 4.43
N GLU A 122 1.02 -16.72 3.62
CA GLU A 122 2.43 -16.49 3.93
C GLU A 122 2.72 -14.98 4.07
N GLN A 123 2.32 -14.17 3.10
CA GLN A 123 2.58 -12.73 3.15
C GLN A 123 1.78 -12.03 4.26
N ALA A 124 0.58 -12.51 4.58
CA ALA A 124 -0.17 -12.03 5.74
C ALA A 124 0.57 -12.33 7.05
N GLY A 125 1.18 -13.51 7.19
CA GLY A 125 2.02 -13.86 8.34
C GLY A 125 3.26 -12.96 8.46
N HIS A 126 3.91 -12.65 7.33
CA HIS A 126 5.02 -11.71 7.31
C HIS A 126 4.60 -10.29 7.68
N ALA A 127 3.48 -9.79 7.14
CA ALA A 127 2.93 -8.49 7.49
C ALA A 127 2.54 -8.44 8.97
N TRP A 128 1.93 -9.50 9.50
CA TRP A 128 1.54 -9.62 10.91
C TRP A 128 2.73 -9.47 11.85
N ARG A 129 3.82 -10.18 11.57
CA ARG A 129 5.08 -10.08 12.33
C ARG A 129 5.72 -8.71 12.18
N ALA A 130 5.75 -8.17 10.96
CA ALA A 130 6.30 -6.85 10.67
C ALA A 130 5.50 -5.69 11.28
N LEU A 131 4.27 -5.94 11.71
CA LEU A 131 3.42 -4.98 12.43
C LEU A 131 3.43 -5.20 13.95
N GLY A 132 4.15 -6.22 14.45
CA GLY A 132 4.21 -6.54 15.87
C GLY A 132 2.87 -7.02 16.45
N LEU A 133 2.06 -7.71 15.65
CA LEU A 133 0.71 -8.14 16.04
C LEU A 133 0.67 -9.49 16.77
N GLY A 134 1.82 -10.10 17.07
CA GLY A 134 1.95 -11.41 17.71
C GLY A 134 3.14 -11.52 18.64
#